data_AF-B1VAB0-F1
#
_entry.id   AF-B1VAB0-F1
#
_cell.length_a   1.000
_cell.length_b   1.000
_cell.length_c   1.000
_cell.angle_alpha   90.00
_cell.angle_beta   90.00
_cell.angle_gamma   90.00
#
_symmetry.space_group_name_H-M   'P 1'
#
loop_
_entity.id
_entity.type
_entity.pdbx_description
1 polymer ?
#
loop_
_entity_poly.entity_id
_entity_poly.type
_entity_poly.pdbx_seq_one_letter_code
_entity_poly.pdbx_strand_id
1 'polypeptide(L)'
;MAIKMRLQRFGVHKRPFYRVVASDSRVTRDGKFLDIVGTYDTILNIIKLDNEKVQKWLSCGAQPTQTVKKILKKNFVFQKDNQIKKPQTAK
;
A
#
# COMPACT_ATOMS: atom_id res chain seq x y z
N MET A 1 -14.57 12.57 1.86
CA MET A 1 -13.79 12.37 0.62
C MET A 1 -12.38 11.99 1.04
N ALA A 2 -11.99 10.72 0.92
CA ALA A 2 -10.69 10.24 1.41
C ALA A 2 -10.00 9.40 0.35
N ILE A 3 -8.72 9.68 0.09
CA ILE A 3 -7.90 8.90 -0.83
C ILE A 3 -7.41 7.66 -0.07
N LYS A 4 -7.60 6.48 -0.66
CA LYS A 4 -7.11 5.21 -0.12
C LYS A 4 -6.07 4.61 -1.06
N MET A 5 -5.02 4.02 -0.47
CA MET A 5 -4.14 3.12 -1.19
C MET A 5 -4.66 1.69 -1.02
N ARG A 6 -5.10 1.08 -2.11
CA ARG A 6 -5.76 -0.24 -2.09
C ARG A 6 -5.25 -1.16 -3.20
N LEU A 7 -5.59 -2.43 -3.09
CA LEU A 7 -5.32 -3.43 -4.12
C LEU A 7 -6.50 -3.50 -5.10
N GLN A 8 -6.23 -3.33 -6.38
CA GLN A 8 -7.15 -3.68 -7.46
C GLN A 8 -6.82 -5.05 -8.00
N ARG A 9 -7.84 -5.87 -8.27
CA ARG A 9 -7.62 -7.24 -8.75
C ARG A 9 -7.60 -7.23 -10.29
N PHE A 10 -6.53 -7.79 -10.81
CA PHE A 10 -6.29 -8.11 -12.21
C PHE A 10 -5.90 -9.58 -12.33
N GLY A 11 -5.63 -10.02 -13.56
CA GLY A 11 -5.28 -11.40 -13.87
C GLY A 11 -6.48 -12.24 -14.27
N VAL A 12 -6.26 -13.55 -14.36
CA VAL A 12 -7.24 -14.52 -14.87
C VAL A 12 -7.69 -15.48 -13.76
N HIS A 13 -8.64 -16.36 -14.08
CA HIS A 13 -9.03 -17.44 -13.17
C HIS A 13 -7.80 -18.24 -12.71
N LYS A 14 -7.70 -18.51 -11.39
CA LYS A 14 -6.54 -19.17 -10.73
C LYS A 14 -5.19 -18.45 -10.86
N ARG A 15 -5.13 -17.24 -11.43
CA ARG A 15 -3.90 -16.41 -11.46
C ARG A 15 -4.19 -14.96 -11.08
N PRO A 16 -4.41 -14.67 -9.78
CA PRO A 16 -4.64 -13.30 -9.32
C PRO A 16 -3.37 -12.46 -9.40
N PHE A 17 -3.51 -11.26 -9.95
CA PHE A 17 -2.48 -10.23 -10.00
C PHE A 17 -3.06 -8.94 -9.41
N TYR A 18 -2.31 -8.20 -8.61
CA TYR A 18 -2.82 -6.99 -7.98
C TYR A 18 -2.03 -5.76 -8.40
N ARG A 19 -2.74 -4.65 -8.59
CA ARG A 19 -2.13 -3.32 -8.66
C ARG A 19 -2.36 -2.60 -7.34
N VAL A 20 -1.32 -1.98 -6.82
CA VAL A 20 -1.41 -1.04 -5.70
C VAL A 20 -1.74 0.32 -6.29
N VAL A 21 -2.93 0.85 -6.01
CA VAL A 21 -3.40 2.11 -6.58
C VAL A 21 -3.81 3.08 -5.50
N ALA A 22 -3.66 4.37 -5.79
CA ALA A 22 -4.32 5.44 -5.07
C ALA A 22 -5.67 5.75 -5.75
N SER A 23 -6.76 5.74 -4.99
CA SER A 23 -8.10 6.06 -5.50
C SER A 23 -9.00 6.64 -4.42
N ASP A 24 -10.07 7.35 -4.80
CA ASP A 24 -11.10 7.74 -3.83
C ASP A 24 -11.75 6.48 -3.21
N SER A 25 -11.92 6.51 -1.90
CA SER A 25 -12.62 5.52 -1.08
C SER A 25 -13.97 5.03 -1.63
N ARG A 26 -14.71 5.88 -2.36
CA ARG A 26 -16.07 5.62 -2.84
C ARG A 26 -16.11 4.83 -4.15
N VAL A 27 -15.00 4.74 -4.87
CA VAL A 27 -14.95 4.07 -6.17
C VAL A 27 -14.99 2.56 -5.99
N THR A 28 -15.64 1.84 -6.90
CA THR A 28 -15.64 0.36 -6.96
C THR A 28 -14.21 -0.20 -6.99
N ARG A 29 -14.01 -1.45 -6.53
CA ARG A 29 -12.67 -2.06 -6.37
C ARG A 29 -11.80 -1.87 -7.61
N ASP A 30 -12.31 -2.26 -8.77
CA ASP A 30 -11.57 -2.28 -10.03
C ASP A 30 -11.92 -1.07 -10.93
N GLY A 31 -12.51 -0.02 -10.36
CA GLY A 31 -12.90 1.21 -11.07
C GLY A 31 -11.75 2.21 -11.24
N LYS A 32 -12.12 3.47 -11.52
CA LYS A 32 -11.19 4.59 -11.75
C LYS A 32 -10.21 4.77 -10.58
N PHE A 33 -8.92 4.85 -10.91
CA PHE A 33 -7.86 5.20 -9.98
C PHE A 33 -7.23 6.54 -10.37
N LEU A 34 -6.50 7.15 -9.43
CA LEU A 34 -5.75 8.39 -9.66
C LEU A 34 -4.36 8.07 -10.21
N ASP A 35 -3.66 7.13 -9.58
CA ASP A 35 -2.31 6.75 -9.95
C ASP A 35 -2.01 5.30 -9.51
N ILE A 36 -1.13 4.64 -10.26
CA ILE A 36 -0.62 3.30 -9.93
C ILE A 36 0.70 3.48 -9.21
N VAL A 37 0.73 3.02 -7.97
CA VAL A 37 1.88 3.12 -7.06
C VAL A 37 2.75 1.86 -7.14
N GLY A 38 2.17 0.74 -7.57
CA GLY A 38 2.94 -0.49 -7.73
C GLY A 38 2.11 -1.69 -8.13
N THR A 39 2.73 -2.86 -8.06
CA THR A 39 2.14 -4.16 -8.38
C THR A 39 2.49 -5.19 -7.32
N TYR A 40 1.61 -6.17 -7.18
CA TYR A 40 1.78 -7.30 -6.29
C TYR A 40 1.32 -8.57 -6.99
N ASP A 41 2.27 -9.44 -7.30
CA ASP A 41 2.01 -10.79 -7.78
C ASP A 41 1.96 -11.76 -6.59
N THR A 42 0.79 -12.34 -6.35
CA THR A 42 0.61 -13.31 -5.26
C THR A 42 1.15 -14.70 -5.55
N ILE A 43 1.35 -15.07 -6.82
CA ILE A 43 1.87 -16.39 -7.19
C ILE A 43 3.39 -16.39 -7.05
N LEU A 44 4.04 -15.38 -7.62
CA LEU A 44 5.50 -15.25 -7.55
C LEU A 44 5.98 -14.57 -6.27
N ASN A 45 5.07 -14.03 -5.45
CA ASN A 45 5.36 -13.20 -4.28
C ASN A 45 6.24 -11.98 -4.62
N ILE A 46 6.16 -11.48 -5.85
CA ILE A 46 6.92 -10.32 -6.31
C ILE A 46 6.12 -9.05 -6.03
N ILE A 47 6.72 -8.12 -5.30
CA ILE A 47 6.17 -6.80 -5.02
C ILE A 47 7.06 -5.78 -5.72
N LYS A 48 6.46 -4.93 -6.56
CA LYS A 48 7.16 -3.77 -7.16
C LYS A 48 6.44 -2.51 -6.70
N LEU A 49 7.13 -1.64 -5.99
CA LEU A 49 6.61 -0.36 -5.54
C LEU A 49 7.48 0.76 -6.09
N ASP A 50 6.83 1.83 -6.51
CA ASP A 50 7.49 3.08 -6.85
C ASP A 50 7.56 3.93 -5.57
N ASN A 51 8.77 4.07 -5.03
CA ASN A 51 9.00 4.73 -3.74
C ASN A 51 8.60 6.21 -3.77
N GLU A 52 8.82 6.91 -4.90
CA GLU A 52 8.50 8.32 -5.03
C GLU A 52 6.98 8.53 -4.99
N LYS A 53 6.25 7.69 -5.72
CA LYS A 53 4.78 7.73 -5.72
C LYS A 53 4.21 7.35 -4.36
N VAL A 54 4.74 6.31 -3.71
CA VAL A 54 4.30 5.92 -2.35
C VAL A 54 4.44 7.11 -1.40
N GLN A 55 5.62 7.74 -1.37
CA GLN A 55 5.90 8.85 -0.48
C GLN A 55 5.00 10.06 -0.78
N LYS A 56 4.79 10.38 -2.06
CA LYS A 56 3.87 11.44 -2.48
C LYS A 56 2.46 11.20 -1.94
N TRP A 57 1.89 10.02 -2.15
CA TRP A 57 0.53 9.72 -1.72
C TRP A 57 0.39 9.65 -0.20
N LEU A 58 1.38 9.09 0.52
CA LEU A 58 1.40 9.12 1.98
C LEU A 58 1.47 10.56 2.51
N SER A 59 2.26 11.43 1.89
CA SER A 59 2.38 12.85 2.27
C SER A 59 1.08 13.63 2.01
N CYS A 60 0.34 13.30 0.95
CA CYS A 60 -0.99 13.84 0.69
C CYS A 60 -2.09 13.29 1.63
N GLY A 61 -1.76 12.43 2.59
CA GLY A 61 -2.70 11.87 3.56
C GLY A 61 -3.48 10.64 3.08
N ALA A 62 -3.01 9.97 2.01
CA ALA A 62 -3.66 8.74 1.54
C ALA A 62 -3.59 7.64 2.61
N GLN A 63 -4.73 7.00 2.86
CA GLN A 63 -4.86 5.97 3.89
C GLN A 63 -4.68 4.56 3.28
N PRO A 64 -3.60 3.82 3.61
CA PRO A 64 -3.40 2.47 3.10
C PRO A 64 -4.32 1.45 3.80
N THR A 65 -4.85 0.50 3.03
CA THR A 65 -5.58 -0.65 3.61
C THR A 65 -4.64 -1.58 4.39
N GLN A 66 -5.18 -2.47 5.23
CA GLN A 66 -4.36 -3.31 6.12
C GLN A 66 -3.33 -4.16 5.35
N THR A 67 -3.68 -4.71 4.20
CA THR A 67 -2.76 -5.48 3.35
C THR A 67 -1.69 -4.59 2.72
N VAL A 68 -2.09 -3.42 2.18
CA VAL A 68 -1.13 -2.47 1.61
C VAL A 68 -0.17 -1.95 2.69
N LYS A 69 -0.65 -1.67 3.90
CA LYS A 69 0.19 -1.31 5.05
C LYS A 69 1.23 -2.38 5.38
N LYS A 70 0.86 -3.67 5.33
CA LYS A 70 1.80 -4.79 5.49
C LYS A 70 2.84 -4.84 4.35
N ILE A 71 2.42 -4.60 3.11
CA ILE A 71 3.29 -4.54 1.93
C ILE A 71 4.29 -3.38 2.06
N LEU A 72 3.82 -2.18 2.40
CA LEU A 72 4.66 -1.00 2.62
C LEU A 72 5.64 -1.23 3.77
N LYS A 73 5.21 -1.78 4.91
CA LYS A 73 6.11 -2.07 6.03
C LYS A 73 7.28 -3.00 5.67
N LYS A 74 7.08 -3.91 4.71
CA LYS A 74 8.12 -4.87 4.28
C LYS A 74 9.08 -4.30 3.24
N ASN A 75 8.59 -3.46 2.32
CA ASN A 75 9.33 -3.05 1.13
C ASN A 75 9.70 -1.56 1.12
N PHE A 76 9.02 -0.77 1.94
CA PHE A 76 9.25 0.67 2.07
C PHE A 76 10.00 0.91 3.38
N VAL A 77 11.23 1.39 3.27
CA VAL A 77 12.01 1.85 4.42
C VAL A 77 11.40 3.16 4.88
N PHE A 78 10.45 3.11 5.81
CA PHE A 78 10.25 4.25 6.70
C PHE A 78 11.59 4.43 7.40
N GLN A 79 12.34 5.48 7.05
CA GLN A 79 13.41 5.96 7.92
C GLN A 79 12.75 6.16 9.28
N LYS A 80 13.11 5.30 10.24
CA LYS A 80 12.55 5.34 11.59
C LYS A 80 13.16 6.54 12.31
N ASP A 81 12.77 7.75 11.93
CA ASP A 81 13.01 8.97 12.71
C ASP A 81 11.93 9.12 13.80
N ASN A 82 11.59 8.00 14.45
CA ASN A 82 10.82 8.02 15.69
C ASN A 82 11.25 6.86 16.60
N GLN A 83 12.51 6.96 17.03
CA GLN A 83 12.98 6.48 18.31
C GLN A 83 12.30 7.30 19.43
N ILE A 84 11.10 6.93 19.88
CA ILE A 84 10.61 7.31 21.22
C ILE A 84 9.94 6.10 21.89
N LYS A 85 10.76 5.41 22.68
CA LYS A 85 10.45 4.76 23.97
C LYS A 85 9.11 4.03 24.10
N LYS A 86 9.16 2.69 24.09
CA LYS A 86 8.38 1.92 25.06
C LYS A 86 9.28 1.65 26.25
N PRO A 87 9.02 2.18 27.46
CA PRO A 87 9.58 1.59 28.66
C PRO A 87 9.00 0.17 28.78
N GLN A 88 9.86 -0.83 28.79
CA GLN A 88 9.48 -2.15 29.29
C GLN A 88 9.31 -1.98 30.79
N THR A 89 8.08 -2.19 31.28
CA THR A 89 7.78 -2.24 32.71
C THR A 89 8.55 -3.41 33.30
N ALA A 90 9.59 -3.11 34.08
CA ALA A 90 10.19 -4.07 34.99
C ALA A 90 9.22 -4.29 36.16
N LYS A 91 8.81 -5.53 36.34
CA LYS A 91 8.40 -6.12 37.62
C LYS A 91 9.14 -7.45 37.73
#